data_AF-A0A838I2Y6-F1
#
_entry.id   AF-A0A838I2Y6-F1
#
_cell.length_a   1.000
_cell.length_b   1.000
_cell.length_c   1.000
_cell.angle_alpha   90.00
_cell.angle_beta   90.00
_cell.angle_gamma   90.00
#
_symmetry.space_group_name_H-M   'P 1'
#
loop_
_entity.id
_entity.type
_entity.pdbx_description
1 polymer ?
#
loop_
_entity_poly.entity_id
_entity_poly.type
_entity_poly.pdbx_seq_one_letter_code
_entity_poly.pdbx_strand_id
1 'polypeptide(L)'
;MFSIRKFLGHDEKFFDLLEASAQQADSSVHHLVALLAKLEHHDSPQSMEEFVASRRKDKQITQELTEQLCKTFITPLEREDIQALAAALYKIPKTVEKIGERILICPRDLHGRGFQKHLALLDQA
;
A
#
# COMPACT_ATOMS: atom_id res chain seq x y z
N MET A 1 -7.94 36.35 -13.80
CA MET A 1 -6.51 36.36 -13.44
C MET A 1 -6.03 34.91 -13.37
N PHE A 2 -5.12 34.51 -14.25
CA PHE A 2 -4.49 33.19 -14.18
C PHE A 2 -3.44 33.23 -13.05
N SER A 3 -3.64 32.44 -12.00
CA SER A 3 -2.67 32.34 -10.91
C SER A 3 -1.67 31.23 -11.24
N ILE A 4 -0.44 31.62 -11.55
CA ILE A 4 0.69 30.72 -11.80
C ILE A 4 0.89 29.75 -10.62
N ARG A 5 0.57 30.19 -9.40
CA ARG A 5 0.62 29.36 -8.18
C ARG A 5 -0.39 28.21 -8.19
N LYS A 6 -1.55 28.38 -8.84
CA LYS A 6 -2.55 27.31 -9.01
C LYS A 6 -2.10 26.28 -10.06
N PHE A 7 -1.22 26.70 -10.97
CA PHE A 7 -0.65 25.86 -12.01
C PHE A 7 0.57 25.07 -11.49
N LEU A 8 1.47 25.73 -10.73
CA LEU A 8 2.65 25.10 -10.13
C LEU A 8 2.33 24.29 -8.85
N GLY A 9 1.26 24.60 -8.12
CA GLY A 9 0.87 23.87 -6.91
C GLY A 9 0.24 22.49 -7.15
N HIS A 10 -0.02 22.11 -8.41
CA HIS A 10 -0.45 20.74 -8.73
C HIS A 10 0.68 19.72 -8.58
N ASP A 11 1.93 20.16 -8.71
CA ASP A 11 3.10 19.30 -8.63
C ASP A 11 3.25 18.68 -7.24
N GLU A 12 3.07 19.48 -6.17
CA GLU A 12 3.08 19.00 -4.78
C GLU A 12 2.02 17.93 -4.54
N LYS A 13 0.81 18.10 -5.11
CA LYS A 13 -0.28 17.14 -4.92
C LYS A 13 0.03 15.75 -5.47
N PHE A 14 0.75 15.63 -6.58
CA PHE A 14 1.14 14.31 -7.10
C PHE A 14 2.10 13.60 -6.15
N PHE A 15 3.08 14.33 -5.60
CA PHE A 15 4.02 13.79 -4.62
C PHE A 15 3.31 13.40 -3.32
N ASP A 16 2.42 14.24 -2.81
CA ASP A 16 1.62 13.95 -1.61
C ASP A 16 0.79 12.67 -1.76
N LEU A 17 0.16 12.48 -2.92
CA LEU A 17 -0.62 11.28 -3.21
C LEU A 17 0.26 10.03 -3.33
N LEU A 18 1.42 10.14 -3.96
CA LEU A 18 2.38 9.03 -4.06
C LEU A 18 2.93 8.66 -2.68
N GLU A 19 3.28 9.64 -1.85
CA GLU A 19 3.75 9.42 -0.48
C GLU A 19 2.65 8.81 0.41
N ALA A 20 1.41 9.28 0.29
CA ALA A 20 0.27 8.68 0.98
C ALA A 20 0.04 7.21 0.55
N SER A 21 0.19 6.91 -0.74
CA SER A 21 0.10 5.53 -1.27
C SER A 21 1.23 4.65 -0.72
N ALA A 22 2.47 5.16 -0.71
CA ALA A 22 3.62 4.49 -0.13
C ALA A 22 3.41 4.21 1.37
N GLN A 23 2.84 5.16 2.12
CA GLN A 23 2.51 4.96 3.53
C GLN A 23 1.46 3.86 3.73
N GLN A 24 0.45 3.74 2.85
CA GLN A 24 -0.51 2.63 2.93
C GLN A 24 0.15 1.29 2.60
N ALA A 25 1.08 1.26 1.62
CA ALA A 25 1.85 0.07 1.30
C ALA A 25 2.69 -0.38 2.51
N ASP A 26 3.47 0.52 3.09
CA ASP A 26 4.27 0.28 4.30
C ASP A 26 3.41 -0.21 5.48
N SER A 27 2.31 0.48 5.76
CA SER A 27 1.40 0.10 6.85
C SER A 27 0.84 -1.31 6.63
N SER A 28 0.49 -1.67 5.39
CA SER A 28 0.01 -3.02 5.07
C SER A 28 1.04 -4.11 5.37
N VAL A 29 2.33 -3.84 5.09
CA VAL A 29 3.43 -4.77 5.39
C VAL A 29 3.58 -4.94 6.90
N HIS A 30 3.50 -3.85 7.68
CA HIS A 30 3.53 -3.92 9.14
C HIS A 30 2.37 -4.77 9.71
N HIS A 31 1.16 -4.66 9.14
CA HIS A 31 0.06 -5.54 9.53
C HIS A 31 0.35 -7.02 9.23
N LEU A 32 1.04 -7.32 8.13
CA LEU A 32 1.47 -8.69 7.80
C LEU A 32 2.52 -9.20 8.78
N VAL A 33 3.51 -8.38 9.13
CA VAL A 33 4.52 -8.71 10.14
C VAL A 33 3.85 -9.06 11.47
N ALA A 34 2.91 -8.23 11.92
CA ALA A 34 2.15 -8.48 13.15
C ALA A 34 1.31 -9.77 13.08
N LEU A 35 0.69 -10.07 11.94
CA LEU A 35 -0.05 -11.31 11.73
C LEU A 35 0.85 -12.54 11.83
N LEU A 36 2.02 -12.50 11.19
CA LEU A 36 2.99 -13.60 11.21
C LEU A 36 3.57 -13.83 12.60
N ALA A 37 3.88 -12.77 13.36
CA ALA A 37 4.34 -12.89 14.74
C ALA A 37 3.29 -13.58 15.64
N LYS A 38 2.00 -13.24 15.48
CA LYS A 38 0.90 -13.89 16.22
C LYS A 38 0.77 -15.39 15.89
N LEU A 39 0.92 -15.77 14.62
CA LEU A 39 0.91 -17.18 14.20
C LEU A 39 2.02 -18.00 14.88
N GLU A 40 3.21 -17.42 15.04
CA GLU A 40 4.33 -18.09 15.69
C GLU A 40 4.08 -18.34 17.19
N HIS A 41 3.30 -17.47 17.83
CA HIS A 41 2.87 -17.64 19.22
C HIS A 41 1.59 -18.48 19.38
N HIS A 42 1.06 -19.05 18.29
CA HIS A 42 -0.22 -19.78 18.26
C HIS A 42 -1.42 -18.96 18.77
N ASP A 43 -1.33 -17.63 18.68
CA ASP A 43 -2.45 -16.75 18.96
C ASP A 43 -3.47 -16.85 17.83
N SER A 44 -4.76 -16.79 18.17
CA SER A 44 -5.81 -16.78 17.15
C SER A 44 -5.72 -15.46 16.37
N PRO A 45 -5.49 -15.48 15.05
CA PRO A 45 -5.30 -14.25 14.29
C PRO A 45 -6.64 -13.50 14.14
N GLN A 46 -6.66 -12.19 14.45
CA GLN A 46 -7.89 -11.55 14.94
C GLN A 46 -8.72 -10.72 13.94
N SER A 47 -8.21 -10.27 12.78
CA SER A 47 -9.09 -9.61 11.80
C SER A 47 -8.36 -9.30 10.49
N MET A 48 -9.12 -9.17 9.40
CA MET A 48 -8.67 -8.59 8.12
C MET A 48 -8.93 -7.08 8.02
N GLU A 49 -9.57 -6.47 9.01
CA GLU A 49 -10.03 -5.08 8.94
C GLU A 49 -8.91 -4.09 8.58
N GLU A 50 -7.73 -4.22 9.20
CA GLU A 50 -6.60 -3.33 8.96
C GLU A 50 -6.07 -3.45 7.52
N PHE A 51 -5.92 -4.68 7.02
CA PHE A 51 -5.51 -4.94 5.63
C PHE A 51 -6.51 -4.35 4.62
N VAL A 52 -7.80 -4.59 4.85
CA VAL A 52 -8.88 -4.09 4.00
C VAL A 52 -8.91 -2.56 4.04
N ALA A 53 -8.71 -1.95 5.20
CA ALA A 53 -8.67 -0.51 5.37
C ALA A 53 -7.53 0.13 4.56
N SER A 54 -6.30 -0.40 4.70
CA SER A 54 -5.13 0.10 3.96
C SER A 54 -5.33 -0.05 2.45
N ARG A 55 -5.81 -1.20 1.97
CA ARG A 55 -6.09 -1.43 0.55
C ARG A 55 -7.20 -0.53 -0.01
N ARG A 56 -8.23 -0.23 0.78
CA ARG A 56 -9.31 0.69 0.38
C ARG A 56 -8.83 2.13 0.30
N LYS A 57 -8.06 2.60 1.29
CA LYS A 57 -7.47 3.94 1.29
C LYS A 57 -6.55 4.12 0.10
N ASP A 58 -5.68 3.15 -0.16
CA ASP A 58 -4.75 3.23 -1.29
C ASP A 58 -5.45 3.19 -2.65
N LYS A 59 -6.56 2.43 -2.76
CA LYS A 59 -7.43 2.48 -3.94
C LYS A 59 -8.00 3.88 -4.17
N GLN A 60 -8.43 4.58 -3.11
CA GLN A 60 -8.95 5.95 -3.21
C GLN A 60 -7.86 6.92 -3.65
N ILE A 61 -6.66 6.82 -3.06
CA ILE A 61 -5.49 7.63 -3.42
C ILE A 61 -5.13 7.43 -4.90
N THR A 62 -5.03 6.18 -5.35
CA THR A 62 -4.70 5.84 -6.74
C THR A 62 -5.75 6.35 -7.72
N GLN A 63 -7.03 6.29 -7.35
CA GLN A 63 -8.12 6.86 -8.15
C GLN A 63 -8.00 8.38 -8.25
N GLU A 64 -7.78 9.07 -7.12
CA GLU A 64 -7.60 10.52 -7.11
C GLU A 64 -6.39 10.95 -7.94
N LEU A 65 -5.26 10.26 -7.83
CA LEU A 65 -4.07 10.51 -8.62
C LEU A 65 -4.35 10.37 -10.12
N THR A 66 -5.06 9.31 -10.52
CA THR A 66 -5.44 9.10 -11.92
C THR A 66 -6.35 10.24 -12.41
N GLU A 67 -7.30 10.68 -11.58
CA GLU A 67 -8.15 11.82 -11.92
C GLU A 67 -7.37 13.14 -12.06
N GLN A 68 -6.37 13.38 -11.19
CA GLN A 68 -5.49 14.54 -11.31
C GLN A 68 -4.69 14.48 -12.61
N LEU A 69 -4.12 13.33 -12.97
CA LEU A 69 -3.36 13.17 -14.22
C LEU A 69 -4.21 13.42 -15.48
N CYS A 70 -5.51 13.09 -15.43
CA CYS A 70 -6.46 13.38 -16.51
C CYS A 70 -6.84 14.87 -16.59
N LYS A 71 -6.81 15.60 -15.47
CA LYS A 71 -7.22 17.02 -15.39
C LYS A 71 -6.04 17.99 -15.55
N THR A 72 -4.82 17.50 -15.40
CA THR A 72 -3.59 18.30 -15.39
C THR A 72 -2.82 18.12 -16.69
N PHE A 73 -2.58 19.25 -17.38
CA PHE A 73 -1.85 19.25 -18.65
C PHE A 73 -0.33 19.13 -18.46
N ILE A 74 0.24 19.92 -17.54
CA ILE A 74 1.67 19.91 -17.19
C ILE A 74 1.85 19.17 -15.87
N THR A 75 2.63 18.10 -15.88
CA THR A 75 2.95 17.27 -14.70
C THR A 75 4.41 17.47 -14.29
N PRO A 76 4.78 17.20 -13.02
CA PRO A 76 6.15 17.40 -12.55
C PRO A 76 7.15 16.36 -13.08
N LEU A 77 6.63 15.20 -13.51
CA LEU A 77 7.34 14.09 -14.13
C LEU A 77 6.52 13.56 -15.30
N GLU A 78 7.08 12.64 -16.08
CA GLU A 78 6.35 11.94 -17.13
C GLU A 78 5.09 11.27 -16.55
N ARG A 79 3.96 11.48 -17.22
CA ARG A 79 2.64 11.04 -16.75
C ARG A 79 2.59 9.53 -16.59
N GLU A 80 3.21 8.83 -17.52
CA GLU A 80 3.31 7.37 -17.57
C GLU A 80 4.08 6.82 -16.37
N ASP A 81 5.15 7.51 -15.96
CA ASP A 81 5.97 7.11 -14.81
C ASP A 81 5.23 7.31 -13.49
N ILE A 82 4.53 8.45 -13.32
CA ILE A 82 3.69 8.69 -12.15
C ILE A 82 2.60 7.60 -12.04
N GLN A 83 1.94 7.28 -13.15
CA GLN A 83 0.89 6.25 -13.18
C GLN A 83 1.47 4.85 -12.91
N ALA A 84 2.65 4.54 -13.46
CA ALA A 84 3.33 3.26 -13.24
C ALA A 84 3.75 3.09 -11.78
N LEU A 85 4.30 4.14 -11.16
CA LEU A 85 4.68 4.14 -9.76
C LEU A 85 3.46 3.98 -8.85
N ALA A 86 2.38 4.74 -9.07
CA ALA A 86 1.15 4.59 -8.31
C ALA A 86 0.56 3.18 -8.43
N ALA A 87 0.59 2.60 -9.64
CA ALA A 87 0.14 1.23 -9.86
C ALA A 87 1.04 0.18 -9.20
N ALA A 88 2.34 0.45 -9.06
CA ALA A 88 3.28 -0.43 -8.34
C ALA A 88 3.02 -0.37 -6.83
N LEU A 89 2.87 0.82 -6.25
CA LEU A 89 2.53 1.03 -4.84
C LEU A 89 1.20 0.34 -4.50
N TYR A 90 0.16 0.57 -5.30
CA TYR A 90 -1.16 -0.05 -5.12
C TYR A 90 -1.17 -1.58 -5.11
N LYS A 91 -0.22 -2.22 -5.81
CA LYS A 91 -0.13 -3.68 -5.83
C LYS A 91 0.34 -4.25 -4.49
N ILE A 92 1.07 -3.49 -3.68
CA ILE A 92 1.63 -3.96 -2.41
C ILE A 92 0.50 -4.28 -1.40
N PRO A 93 -0.35 -3.32 -0.96
CA PRO A 93 -1.39 -3.63 0.02
C PRO A 93 -2.41 -4.63 -0.52
N LYS A 94 -2.68 -4.62 -1.84
CA LYS A 94 -3.51 -5.64 -2.49
C LYS A 94 -2.92 -7.05 -2.40
N THR A 95 -1.60 -7.18 -2.51
CA THR A 95 -0.92 -8.48 -2.41
C THR A 95 -0.85 -8.93 -0.95
N VAL A 96 -0.53 -8.01 -0.05
CA VAL A 96 -0.46 -8.26 1.39
C VAL A 96 -1.81 -8.70 1.96
N GLU A 97 -2.90 -8.02 1.62
CA GLU A 97 -4.26 -8.44 2.01
C GLU A 97 -4.56 -9.88 1.56
N LYS A 98 -4.25 -10.24 0.30
CA LYS A 98 -4.44 -11.60 -0.21
C LYS A 98 -3.58 -12.65 0.52
N ILE A 99 -2.40 -12.27 0.99
CA ILE A 99 -1.56 -13.15 1.80
C ILE A 99 -2.22 -13.35 3.17
N GLY A 100 -2.66 -12.27 3.81
CA GLY A 100 -3.42 -12.31 5.07
C GLY A 100 -4.67 -13.18 4.97
N GLU A 101 -5.50 -13.00 3.94
CA GLU A 101 -6.69 -13.82 3.70
C GLU A 101 -6.34 -15.32 3.67
N ARG A 102 -5.29 -15.71 2.94
CA ARG A 102 -4.88 -17.12 2.81
C ARG A 102 -4.35 -17.70 4.12
N ILE A 103 -3.62 -16.90 4.89
CA ILE A 103 -3.15 -17.29 6.22
C ILE A 103 -4.32 -17.60 7.14
N LEU A 104 -5.37 -16.76 7.13
CA LEU A 104 -6.53 -16.92 8.00
C LEU A 104 -7.44 -18.09 7.62
N ILE A 105 -7.42 -18.53 6.35
CA ILE A 105 -8.18 -19.71 5.91
C ILE A 105 -7.62 -21.00 6.55
N CYS A 106 -6.29 -21.14 6.62
CA CYS A 106 -5.62 -22.36 7.10
C CYS A 106 -4.51 -22.06 8.13
N PRO A 107 -4.79 -21.41 9.28
CA PRO A 107 -3.74 -21.01 10.23
C PRO A 107 -3.04 -22.22 10.87
N ARG A 108 -3.77 -23.32 11.07
CA ARG A 108 -3.24 -24.55 11.69
C ARG A 108 -2.19 -25.25 10.83
N ASP A 109 -2.29 -25.16 9.51
CA ASP A 109 -1.34 -25.79 8.58
C ASP A 109 0.00 -25.03 8.51
N LEU A 110 0.01 -23.80 9.05
CA LEU A 110 1.17 -22.93 9.12
C LEU A 110 1.85 -22.98 10.50
N HIS A 111 1.22 -23.60 11.50
CA HIS A 111 1.82 -23.81 12.82
C HIS A 111 3.16 -24.58 12.70
N GLY A 112 4.20 -24.07 13.37
CA GLY A 112 5.53 -24.68 13.33
C GLY A 112 6.31 -24.41 12.03
N ARG A 113 5.76 -23.67 11.06
CA ARG A 113 6.53 -23.13 9.93
C ARG A 113 7.08 -21.77 10.33
N GLY A 114 8.40 -21.61 10.26
CA GLY A 114 9.06 -20.34 10.56
C GLY A 114 9.00 -19.36 9.38
N PHE A 115 8.60 -18.12 9.64
CA PHE A 115 8.57 -17.06 8.62
C PHE A 115 9.74 -16.08 8.74
N GLN A 116 10.70 -16.34 9.64
CA GLN A 116 11.78 -15.41 10.01
C GLN A 116 12.60 -14.86 8.84
N LYS A 117 12.91 -15.68 7.84
CA LYS A 117 13.63 -15.19 6.64
C LYS A 117 12.80 -14.19 5.84
N HIS A 118 11.49 -14.37 5.77
CA HIS A 118 10.59 -13.47 5.05
C HIS A 118 10.39 -12.18 5.84
N LEU A 119 10.24 -12.26 7.17
CA LEU A 119 10.15 -11.10 8.05
C LEU A 119 11.41 -10.23 7.96
N ALA A 120 12.60 -10.84 8.00
CA ALA A 120 13.86 -10.12 7.86
C ALA A 120 14.00 -9.39 6.51
N LEU A 121 13.41 -9.91 5.43
CA LEU A 121 13.40 -9.26 4.13
C LEU A 121 12.39 -8.11 4.06
N LEU A 122 11.28 -8.19 4.81
CA LEU A 122 10.26 -7.14 4.88
C LEU A 122 10.73 -5.96 5.75
N ASP A 123 11.48 -6.22 6.83
CA ASP A 123 12.06 -5.18 7.69
C ASP A 123 13.22 -4.40 7.04
N GLN A 124 13.84 -4.96 5.99
CA GLN A 124 14.97 -4.34 5.29
C GLN A 124 14.55 -3.47 4.09
N ALA A 125 13.26 -3.47 3.75
CA ALA A 125 12.69 -2.74 2.62
C ALA A 125 12.20 -1.35 3.03
#